data_AF-D6STB6-F1
#
_entry.id   AF-D6STB6-F1
#
_cell.length_a   1.000
_cell.length_b   1.000
_cell.length_c   1.000
_cell.angle_alpha   90.00
_cell.angle_beta   90.00
_cell.angle_gamma   90.00
#
_symmetry.space_group_name_H-M   'P 1'
#
loop_
_entity.id
_entity.type
_entity.pdbx_description
1 polymer ?
#
loop_
_entity_poly.entity_id
_entity_poly.type
_entity_poly.pdbx_seq_one_letter_code
_entity_poly.pdbx_strand_id
1 'polypeptide(L)'
;MKYELTPEEQEMENSADQLRSVSGEKRQKVEDMLGRARKNEVISLRISEADLEMIRNQAAAQGLPYQTFINSILHKYVTGQLYDRQEVRKLLAEMRGT
;
A
#
# COMPACT_ATOMS: atom_id res chain seq x y z
N MET A 1 12.16 -34.67 13.49
CA MET A 1 11.59 -33.68 14.41
C MET A 1 10.12 -33.52 14.06
N LYS A 2 9.21 -33.58 15.04
CA LYS A 2 7.80 -33.23 14.81
C LYS A 2 7.70 -31.71 14.83
N TYR A 3 7.23 -31.12 13.74
CA TYR A 3 6.95 -29.70 13.68
C TYR A 3 5.62 -29.44 14.36
N GLU A 4 5.58 -28.51 15.31
CA GLU A 4 4.33 -28.09 15.96
C GLU A 4 3.80 -26.88 15.22
N LEU A 5 2.55 -26.98 14.75
CA LEU A 5 1.86 -25.90 14.04
C LEU A 5 1.64 -24.74 15.00
N THR A 6 1.84 -23.51 14.51
CA THR A 6 1.44 -22.33 15.26
C THR A 6 -0.09 -22.26 15.37
N PRO A 7 -0.65 -21.52 16.33
CA PRO A 7 -2.10 -21.35 16.45
C PRO A 7 -2.76 -20.85 15.14
N GLU A 8 -2.07 -19.98 14.41
CA GLU A 8 -2.51 -19.45 13.12
C GLU A 8 -2.53 -20.53 12.03
N GLU A 9 -1.51 -21.39 11.97
CA GLU A 9 -1.45 -22.49 11.03
C GLU A 9 -2.51 -23.56 11.32
N GLN A 10 -2.78 -23.83 12.60
CA GLN A 10 -3.82 -24.76 13.01
C GLN A 10 -5.22 -24.25 12.66
N GLU A 11 -5.47 -22.93 12.77
CA GLU A 11 -6.72 -22.31 12.33
C GLU A 11 -6.90 -22.37 10.81
N MET A 12 -5.82 -22.20 10.03
CA MET A 12 -5.84 -22.37 8.58
C MET A 12 -6.15 -23.82 8.19
N GLU A 13 -5.57 -24.80 8.89
CA GLU A 13 -5.83 -26.23 8.67
C GLU A 13 -7.30 -26.59 8.97
N ASN A 14 -7.83 -26.12 10.10
CA ASN A 14 -9.22 -26.36 10.51
C ASN A 14 -10.26 -25.72 9.55
N SER A 15 -9.87 -24.62 8.89
CA SER A 15 -10.75 -23.89 7.96
C SER A 15 -10.59 -24.31 6.50
N ALA A 16 -9.66 -25.25 6.21
CA ALA A 16 -9.34 -25.67 4.85
C ALA A 16 -10.54 -26.27 4.12
N ASP A 17 -11.37 -27.05 4.82
CA ASP A 17 -12.58 -27.68 4.26
C ASP A 17 -13.68 -26.68 3.88
N GLN A 18 -13.61 -25.44 4.38
CA GLN A 18 -14.56 -24.37 4.05
C GLN A 18 -14.11 -23.58 2.81
N LEU A 19 -12.88 -23.77 2.35
CA LEU A 19 -12.35 -23.10 1.18
C LEU A 19 -12.99 -23.71 -0.08
N ARG A 20 -13.83 -22.92 -0.76
CA ARG A 20 -14.35 -23.30 -2.08
C ARG A 20 -13.33 -22.94 -3.14
N SER A 21 -13.03 -23.89 -4.02
CA SER A 21 -12.30 -23.61 -5.26
C SER A 21 -13.02 -22.51 -6.04
N VAL A 22 -12.36 -21.38 -6.20
CA VAL A 22 -12.82 -20.30 -7.07
C VAL A 22 -12.94 -20.82 -8.51
N SER A 23 -13.97 -20.39 -9.25
CA SER A 23 -14.08 -20.74 -10.68
C SER A 23 -12.80 -20.32 -11.42
N GLY A 24 -12.45 -21.04 -12.49
CA GLY A 24 -11.21 -20.79 -13.25
C GLY A 24 -11.04 -19.32 -13.64
N GLU A 25 -12.12 -18.62 -13.99
CA GLU A 25 -12.08 -17.19 -14.31
C GLU A 25 -11.74 -16.28 -13.12
N LYS A 26 -12.29 -16.54 -11.93
CA LYS A 26 -11.96 -15.77 -10.71
C LYS A 26 -10.52 -16.01 -10.30
N ARG A 27 -10.05 -17.27 -10.40
CA ARG A 27 -8.65 -17.62 -10.16
C ARG A 27 -7.72 -16.87 -11.10
N GLN A 28 -8.01 -16.89 -12.41
CA GLN A 28 -7.22 -16.20 -13.41
C GLN A 28 -7.13 -14.70 -13.15
N LYS A 29 -8.26 -14.04 -12.80
CA LYS A 29 -8.24 -12.61 -12.45
C LYS A 29 -7.35 -12.31 -11.25
N VAL A 30 -7.42 -13.12 -10.19
CA VAL A 30 -6.58 -12.93 -9.00
C VAL A 30 -5.11 -13.18 -9.32
N GLU A 31 -4.81 -14.23 -10.09
CA GLU A 31 -3.44 -14.53 -10.54
C GLU A 31 -2.89 -13.42 -11.44
N ASP A 32 -3.69 -12.86 -12.35
CA ASP A 32 -3.31 -11.73 -13.22
C ASP A 32 -3.06 -10.45 -12.42
N MET A 33 -3.90 -10.16 -11.41
CA MET A 33 -3.72 -9.01 -10.52
C MET A 33 -2.42 -9.15 -9.72
N LEU A 34 -2.13 -10.33 -9.16
CA LEU A 34 -0.88 -10.63 -8.47
C LEU A 34 0.33 -10.55 -9.41
N GLY A 35 0.18 -11.06 -10.64
CA GLY A 35 1.22 -11.00 -11.66
C GLY A 35 1.58 -9.58 -12.09
N ARG A 36 0.58 -8.69 -12.21
CA ARG A 36 0.80 -7.26 -12.50
C ARG A 36 1.43 -6.53 -11.32
N ALA A 37 1.00 -6.82 -10.09
CA ALA A 37 1.56 -6.22 -8.88
C ALA A 37 3.05 -6.57 -8.65
N ARG A 38 3.52 -7.70 -9.19
CA ARG A 38 4.92 -8.12 -9.08
C ARG A 38 5.85 -7.48 -10.11
N LYS A 39 5.32 -6.81 -11.15
CA LYS A 39 6.15 -6.14 -12.15
C LYS A 39 6.58 -4.78 -11.60
N ASN A 40 7.75 -4.77 -10.97
CA ASN A 40 8.43 -3.54 -10.58
C ASN A 40 9.36 -3.09 -11.71
N GLU A 41 9.20 -1.85 -12.14
CA GLU A 41 10.13 -1.20 -13.07
C GLU A 41 11.00 -0.20 -12.31
N VAL A 42 12.28 -0.14 -12.64
CA VAL A 42 13.22 0.83 -12.05
C VAL A 42 13.14 2.12 -12.85
N ILE A 43 12.84 3.22 -12.17
CA ILE A 43 12.79 4.56 -12.75
C ILE A 43 13.98 5.40 -12.29
N SER A 44 14.56 6.18 -13.19
CA SER A 44 15.55 7.21 -12.85
C SER A 44 14.87 8.58 -12.82
N LEU A 45 15.02 9.32 -11.71
CA LEU A 45 14.42 10.63 -11.52
C LEU A 45 15.53 11.64 -11.22
N ARG A 46 15.51 12.79 -11.91
CA ARG A 46 16.37 13.94 -11.59
C ARG A 46 15.60 14.90 -10.71
N ILE A 47 16.13 15.19 -9.53
CA ILE A 47 15.55 16.10 -8.54
C ILE A 47 16.66 17.06 -8.10
N SER A 48 16.29 18.30 -7.74
CA SER A 48 17.26 19.25 -7.20
C SER A 48 17.78 18.78 -5.83
N GLU A 49 18.98 19.19 -5.45
CA GLU A 49 19.55 18.80 -4.16
C GLU A 49 18.70 19.33 -2.98
N ALA A 50 18.21 20.57 -3.10
CA ALA A 50 17.34 21.20 -2.11
C ALA A 50 16.02 20.43 -1.93
N ASP A 51 15.37 20.03 -3.02
CA ASP A 51 14.13 19.25 -2.94
C ASP A 51 14.39 17.86 -2.32
N LEU A 52 15.51 17.22 -2.68
CA LEU A 52 15.85 15.91 -2.14
C LEU A 52 16.10 15.97 -0.63
N GLU A 53 16.68 17.05 -0.12
CA GLU A 53 16.84 17.29 1.31
C GLU A 53 15.49 17.48 2.01
N MET A 54 14.60 18.28 1.43
CA MET A 54 13.24 18.46 1.97
C MET A 54 12.47 17.14 2.04
N ILE A 55 12.57 16.31 0.99
CA ILE A 55 11.96 14.97 0.95
C ILE A 55 12.55 14.09 2.05
N ARG A 56 13.88 14.11 2.26
CA ARG A 56 14.53 13.36 3.35
C ARG A 56 14.01 13.78 4.72
N ASN A 57 13.86 15.07 4.96
CA ASN A 57 13.34 15.60 6.22
C ASN A 57 11.89 15.16 6.46
N GLN A 58 11.03 15.23 5.44
CA GLN A 58 9.64 14.75 5.57
C GLN A 58 9.53 13.24 5.76
N ALA A 59 10.37 12.47 5.08
CA ALA A 59 10.42 11.02 5.25
C ALA A 59 10.89 10.63 6.66
N ALA A 60 11.92 11.30 7.17
CA ALA A 60 12.42 11.10 8.53
C ALA A 60 11.36 11.44 9.59
N ALA A 61 10.59 12.51 9.41
CA ALA A 61 9.48 12.86 10.30
C ALA A 61 8.39 11.77 10.38
N GLN A 62 8.26 10.95 9.33
CA GLN A 62 7.33 9.80 9.28
C GLN A 62 8.01 8.46 9.61
N GLY A 63 9.30 8.47 9.96
CA GLY A 63 10.07 7.25 10.24
C GLY A 63 10.29 6.35 9.02
N LEU A 64 10.24 6.92 7.81
CA LEU A 64 10.36 6.18 6.55
C LEU A 64 11.65 6.52 5.79
N PRO A 65 12.23 5.58 5.04
CA PRO A 65 13.25 5.89 4.05
C PRO A 65 12.70 6.83 2.97
N TYR A 66 13.51 7.76 2.46
CA TYR A 66 13.06 8.75 1.48
C TYR A 66 12.58 8.11 0.17
N GLN A 67 13.16 6.98 -0.25
CA GLN A 67 12.69 6.25 -1.44
C GLN A 67 11.29 5.67 -1.21
N THR A 68 11.06 5.07 -0.03
CA THR A 68 9.73 4.54 0.37
C THR A 68 8.71 5.67 0.43
N PHE A 69 9.11 6.83 0.97
CA PHE A 69 8.26 8.01 1.03
C PHE A 69 7.87 8.51 -0.37
N ILE A 70 8.83 8.66 -1.29
CA ILE A 70 8.56 9.01 -2.70
C ILE A 70 7.58 8.02 -3.34
N ASN A 71 7.83 6.71 -3.18
CA ASN A 71 6.94 5.68 -3.73
C ASN A 71 5.53 5.77 -3.14
N SER A 72 5.41 6.05 -1.84
CA SER A 72 4.12 6.21 -1.18
C SER A 72 3.33 7.40 -1.74
N ILE A 73 4.01 8.52 -2.02
CA ILE A 73 3.40 9.71 -2.63
C ILE A 73 2.92 9.38 -4.04
N LEU A 74 3.77 8.75 -4.87
CA LEU A 74 3.40 8.36 -6.23
C LEU A 74 2.18 7.43 -6.23
N HIS A 75 2.17 6.44 -5.34
CA HIS A 75 1.03 5.54 -5.19
C HIS A 75 -0.24 6.30 -4.78
N LYS A 76 -0.18 7.11 -3.71
CA LYS A 76 -1.30 7.92 -3.24
C LYS A 76 -1.80 8.90 -4.30
N TYR A 77 -0.91 9.46 -5.12
CA TYR A 77 -1.28 10.35 -6.21
C TYR A 77 -2.07 9.60 -7.28
N VAL A 78 -1.57 8.46 -7.74
CA VAL A 78 -2.23 7.64 -8.77
C VAL A 78 -3.54 7.03 -8.28
N THR A 79 -3.64 6.67 -7.00
CA THR A 79 -4.89 6.15 -6.40
C THR A 79 -5.88 7.24 -6.00
N GLY A 80 -5.52 8.52 -6.14
CA GLY A 80 -6.37 9.65 -5.73
C GLY A 80 -6.53 9.80 -4.21
N GLN A 81 -5.61 9.22 -3.44
CA GLN A 81 -5.57 9.23 -1.96
C GLN A 81 -4.50 10.18 -1.40
N LEU A 82 -3.93 11.08 -2.22
CA LEU A 82 -2.91 12.02 -1.75
C LEU A 82 -3.43 12.95 -0.66
N TYR A 83 -4.71 13.33 -0.74
CA TYR A 83 -5.40 14.09 0.28
C TYR A 83 -6.46 13.22 0.93
N ASP A 84 -6.53 13.23 2.26
CA ASP A 84 -7.66 12.65 2.94
C ASP A 84 -8.90 13.52 2.69
N ARG A 85 -9.83 13.00 1.90
CA ARG A 85 -11.09 13.67 1.57
C ARG A 85 -11.92 14.00 2.82
N GLN A 86 -11.80 13.22 3.89
CA GLN A 86 -12.50 13.48 5.15
C GLN A 86 -11.87 14.66 5.89
N GLU A 87 -10.54 14.75 5.91
CA GLU A 87 -9.81 15.86 6.51
C GLU A 87 -10.05 17.18 5.77
N VAL A 88 -10.00 17.15 4.43
CA VAL A 88 -10.35 18.31 3.59
C VAL A 88 -11.80 18.74 3.81
N ARG A 89 -12.74 17.78 3.92
CA ARG A 89 -14.15 18.09 4.21
C ARG A 89 -14.34 18.74 5.57
N LYS A 90 -13.61 18.28 6.58
CA LYS A 90 -13.65 18.85 7.93
C LYS A 90 -13.16 20.29 7.93
N LEU A 91 -12.01 20.55 7.30
CA LEU A 91 -11.48 21.90 7.13
C LEU A 91 -12.45 22.83 6.36
N LEU A 92 -13.06 22.34 5.28
CA LEU A 92 -14.05 23.12 4.52
C LEU A 92 -15.34 23.38 5.31
N ALA A 93 -15.75 22.46 6.18
CA ALA A 93 -16.89 22.66 7.07
C ALA A 93 -16.59 23.73 8.14
N GLU A 94 -15.38 23.72 8.69
CA GLU A 94 -14.91 24.74 9.64
C GLU A 94 -14.82 26.12 8.99
N MET A 95 -14.33 26.22 7.75
CA MET A 95 -14.27 27.49 6.99
C MET A 95 -15.62 28.06 6.58
N ARG A 96 -16.65 27.21 6.42
CA ARG A 96 -18.03 27.63 6.10
C ARG A 96 -18.86 27.97 7.34
N GLY A 97 -18.32 27.72 8.54
CA GLY A 97 -18.96 28.00 9.84
C GLY A 97 -18.65 29.37 10.43
N THR A 98 -17.93 30.22 9.70
CA THR A 98 -17.64 31.64 9.98
C THR A 98 -18.16 32.51 8.86
#